data_AF-A0A960TBP0-F1
#
_entry.id   AF-A0A960TBP0-F1
#
_cell.length_a   1.000
_cell.length_b   1.000
_cell.length_c   1.000
_cell.angle_alpha   90.00
_cell.angle_beta   90.00
_cell.angle_gamma   90.00
#
_symmetry.space_group_name_H-M   'P 1'
#
loop_
_entity.id
_entity.type
_entity.pdbx_description
1 polymer ?
#
loop_
_entity_poly.entity_id
_entity_poly.type
_entity_poly.pdbx_seq_one_letter_code
_entity_poly.pdbx_strand_id
1 'polypeptide(L)'
;MLNLRKIYREGQLWSVLWDIIMILIAVTNLGLISFDLMYLRLRPYLYYYTPELVSQYDRLKGIEENPFTTDYLQRVSLLRQTIEKDGKNENRLSEAANLQSMELAARSREMLEENPFQTAGLSKNLEKIKGRIREYVRQETGQEIESYSAAFYYFWQLDRSNYQDRLDYFQSEIAPLMEVNYFRHRDIDGDFVNLYWSTIDLPFLIFFLSEFAIRF
;
A
#
# COMPACT_ATOMS: atom_id res chain seq x y z
N MET A 1 25.65 10.01 37.95
CA MET A 1 26.25 8.65 37.92
C MET A 1 25.54 7.80 38.97
N LEU A 2 24.74 6.82 38.55
CA LEU A 2 24.08 5.88 39.48
C LEU A 2 25.15 5.11 40.28
N ASN A 3 25.19 5.27 41.59
CA ASN A 3 26.14 4.57 42.45
C ASN A 3 25.63 3.17 42.80
N LEU A 4 25.76 2.25 41.83
CA LEU A 4 25.30 0.86 41.87
C LEU A 4 25.79 0.07 43.11
N ARG A 5 26.93 0.47 43.70
CA ARG A 5 27.51 -0.18 44.89
C ARG A 5 26.71 0.05 46.18
N LYS A 6 25.99 1.18 46.31
CA LYS A 6 25.20 1.49 47.51
C LYS A 6 23.88 0.70 47.54
N ILE A 7 23.26 0.51 46.37
CA ILE A 7 22.00 -0.22 46.16
C ILE A 7 22.17 -1.72 46.42
N TYR A 8 23.36 -2.28 46.12
CA TYR A 8 23.71 -3.69 46.39
C TYR A 8 23.72 -4.04 47.89
N ARG A 9 23.96 -3.06 48.76
CA ARG A 9 24.14 -3.29 50.21
C ARG A 9 22.82 -3.29 51.00
N GLU A 10 21.71 -2.86 50.40
CA GLU A 10 20.40 -2.67 51.06
C GLU A 10 19.29 -3.60 50.53
N GLY A 11 19.62 -4.58 49.67
CA GLY A 11 18.62 -5.50 49.08
C GLY A 11 17.70 -4.84 48.02
N GLN A 12 17.96 -3.57 47.70
CA GLN A 12 17.09 -2.71 46.88
C GLN A 12 17.29 -2.87 45.36
N LEU A 13 18.29 -3.65 44.94
CA LEU A 13 18.58 -3.89 43.51
C LEU A 13 17.42 -4.54 42.75
N TRP A 14 16.70 -5.45 43.41
CA TRP A 14 15.54 -6.11 42.79
C TRP A 14 14.42 -5.10 42.46
N SER A 15 14.20 -4.10 43.31
CA SER A 15 13.24 -3.02 43.04
C SER A 15 13.68 -2.20 41.84
N VAL A 16 14.95 -1.78 41.79
CA VAL A 16 15.47 -0.95 40.69
C VAL A 16 15.46 -1.70 39.36
N LEU A 17 15.85 -2.98 39.34
CA LEU A 17 15.77 -3.80 38.13
C LEU A 17 14.34 -3.96 37.62
N TRP A 18 13.39 -4.15 38.54
CA TRP A 18 11.98 -4.22 38.17
C TRP A 18 11.45 -2.88 37.62
N ASP A 19 11.80 -1.77 38.26
CA ASP A 19 11.38 -0.44 37.80
C ASP A 19 11.94 -0.15 36.39
N ILE A 20 13.18 -0.59 36.09
CA ILE A 20 13.74 -0.51 34.74
C ILE A 20 12.94 -1.35 33.74
N ILE A 21 12.59 -2.59 34.09
CA ILE A 21 11.75 -3.46 33.23
C ILE A 21 10.40 -2.79 32.97
N MET A 22 9.76 -2.24 34.00
CA MET A 22 8.48 -1.54 33.88
C MET A 22 8.58 -0.34 32.93
N ILE A 23 9.63 0.48 33.05
CA ILE A 23 9.89 1.59 32.14
C ILE A 23 10.08 1.09 30.71
N LEU A 24 10.84 0.01 30.50
CA LEU A 24 11.05 -0.57 29.17
C LEU A 24 9.74 -1.05 28.54
N ILE A 25 8.88 -1.73 29.31
CA ILE A 25 7.56 -2.18 28.85
C ILE A 25 6.68 -0.97 28.50
N ALA A 26 6.66 0.05 29.34
CA ALA A 26 5.87 1.28 29.11
C ALA A 26 6.34 2.05 27.88
N VAL A 27 7.65 2.22 27.70
CA VAL A 27 8.23 2.83 26.51
C VAL A 27 7.90 2.02 25.25
N THR A 28 7.92 0.70 25.35
CA THR A 28 7.55 -0.19 24.24
C THR A 28 6.08 -0.02 23.87
N ASN A 29 5.16 -0.06 24.83
CA ASN A 29 3.73 0.17 24.59
C ASN A 29 3.47 1.53 23.94
N LEU A 30 4.09 2.60 24.46
CA LEU A 30 3.99 3.94 23.86
C LEU A 30 4.53 3.99 22.43
N GLY A 31 5.65 3.31 22.17
CA GLY A 31 6.22 3.18 20.83
C GLY A 31 5.26 2.48 19.85
N LEU A 32 4.62 1.39 20.29
CA LEU A 32 3.65 0.67 19.48
C LEU A 32 2.40 1.51 19.19
N ILE A 33 1.86 2.23 20.19
CA ILE A 33 0.72 3.14 19.99
C ILE A 33 1.09 4.25 18.98
N SER A 34 2.27 4.82 19.12
CA SER A 34 2.76 5.86 18.20
C SER A 34 2.89 5.31 16.78
N PHE A 35 3.43 4.11 16.62
CA PHE A 35 3.49 3.43 15.34
C PHE A 35 2.08 3.17 14.76
N ASP A 36 1.13 2.71 15.57
CA ASP A 36 -0.24 2.44 15.13
C ASP A 36 -0.93 3.67 14.54
N LEU A 37 -0.78 4.81 15.20
CA LEU A 37 -1.32 6.10 14.75
C LEU A 37 -0.68 6.56 13.43
N MET A 38 0.60 6.26 13.24
CA MET A 38 1.35 6.63 12.04
C MET A 38 1.24 5.60 10.91
N TYR A 39 0.77 4.38 11.20
CA TYR A 39 0.85 3.23 10.31
C TYR A 39 0.29 3.52 8.92
N LEU A 40 -0.96 3.99 8.84
CA LEU A 40 -1.61 4.27 7.55
C LEU A 40 -0.86 5.31 6.71
N ARG A 41 -0.22 6.28 7.37
CA ARG A 41 0.58 7.31 6.69
C ARG A 41 1.92 6.76 6.20
N LEU A 42 2.52 5.85 6.94
CA LEU A 42 3.81 5.22 6.61
C LEU A 42 3.65 4.02 5.67
N ARG A 43 2.46 3.41 5.60
CA ARG A 43 2.17 2.18 4.85
C ARG A 43 2.72 2.19 3.42
N PRO A 44 2.58 3.26 2.60
CA PRO A 44 3.13 3.25 1.24
C PRO A 44 4.65 3.03 1.20
N TYR A 45 5.40 3.54 2.19
CA TYR A 45 6.84 3.30 2.30
C TYR A 45 7.12 1.90 2.84
N LEU A 46 6.40 1.48 3.88
CA LEU A 46 6.55 0.16 4.49
C LEU A 46 6.23 -0.98 3.50
N TYR A 47 5.31 -0.75 2.57
CA TYR A 47 4.90 -1.73 1.56
C TYR A 47 6.09 -2.19 0.71
N TYR A 48 7.00 -1.27 0.36
CA TYR A 48 8.18 -1.58 -0.45
C TYR A 48 9.38 -2.08 0.37
N TYR A 49 9.59 -1.56 1.58
CA TYR A 49 10.77 -1.90 2.38
C TYR A 49 10.57 -3.08 3.33
N THR A 50 9.34 -3.32 3.79
CA THR A 50 9.01 -4.33 4.82
C THR A 50 7.64 -4.98 4.53
N PRO A 51 7.46 -5.68 3.40
CA PRO A 51 6.17 -6.22 2.99
C PRO A 51 5.60 -7.25 3.98
N GLU A 52 6.45 -8.02 4.67
CA GLU A 52 6.02 -9.01 5.66
C GLU A 52 5.38 -8.34 6.89
N LEU A 53 5.90 -7.17 7.29
CA LEU A 53 5.33 -6.37 8.38
C LEU A 53 3.97 -5.82 7.96
N VAL A 54 3.88 -5.27 6.73
CA VAL A 54 2.64 -4.72 6.19
C VAL A 54 1.56 -5.78 6.09
N SER A 55 1.85 -6.97 5.55
CA SER A 55 0.88 -8.06 5.47
C SER A 55 0.34 -8.48 6.84
N GLN A 56 1.20 -8.55 7.85
CA GLN A 56 0.77 -8.88 9.21
C GLN A 56 -0.09 -7.78 9.84
N TYR A 57 0.32 -6.52 9.68
CA TYR A 57 -0.35 -5.38 10.31
C TYR A 57 -1.63 -4.97 9.58
N ASP A 58 -1.68 -5.13 8.25
CA ASP A 58 -2.87 -4.93 7.44
C ASP A 58 -4.02 -5.81 7.92
N ARG A 59 -3.75 -7.07 8.30
CA ARG A 59 -4.75 -7.95 8.91
C ARG A 59 -5.34 -7.36 10.19
N LEU A 60 -4.52 -6.73 11.03
CA LEU A 60 -5.00 -6.05 12.25
C LEU A 60 -5.87 -4.83 11.93
N LYS A 61 -5.65 -4.19 10.77
CA LYS A 61 -6.41 -3.02 10.30
C LYS A 61 -7.55 -3.35 9.35
N GLY A 62 -7.82 -4.63 9.10
CA GLY A 62 -8.79 -5.12 8.11
C GLY A 62 -8.51 -4.61 6.69
N ILE A 63 -7.23 -4.42 6.38
CA ILE A 63 -6.75 -3.93 5.09
C ILE A 63 -6.46 -5.14 4.19
N GLU A 64 -6.94 -5.05 2.95
CA GLU A 64 -6.66 -5.99 1.88
C GLU A 64 -6.22 -5.24 0.63
N GLU A 65 -5.65 -5.96 -0.33
CA GLU A 65 -5.37 -5.39 -1.64
C GLU A 65 -6.66 -4.90 -2.29
N ASN A 66 -6.57 -3.80 -3.03
CA ASN A 66 -7.75 -3.28 -3.72
C ASN A 66 -8.04 -4.17 -4.95
N PRO A 67 -9.23 -4.81 -5.02
CA PRO A 67 -9.52 -5.80 -6.08
C PRO A 67 -9.40 -5.22 -7.49
N PHE A 68 -9.79 -3.96 -7.67
CA PHE A 68 -9.73 -3.29 -8.95
C PHE A 68 -8.29 -3.06 -9.42
N THR A 69 -7.44 -2.47 -8.57
CA THR A 69 -6.05 -2.17 -8.97
C THR A 69 -5.24 -3.45 -9.12
N THR A 70 -5.49 -4.47 -8.30
CA THR A 70 -4.84 -5.78 -8.44
C THR A 70 -5.22 -6.45 -9.77
N ASP A 71 -6.51 -6.50 -10.13
CA ASP A 71 -6.96 -7.02 -11.44
C ASP A 71 -6.35 -6.22 -12.60
N TYR A 72 -6.33 -4.89 -12.49
CA TYR A 72 -5.73 -4.02 -13.50
C TYR A 72 -4.25 -4.34 -13.74
N LEU A 73 -3.44 -4.40 -12.67
CA LEU A 73 -2.02 -4.73 -12.75
C LEU A 73 -1.77 -6.13 -13.32
N GLN A 74 -2.60 -7.11 -12.92
CA GLN A 74 -2.53 -8.47 -13.46
C GLN A 74 -2.82 -8.50 -14.97
N ARG A 75 -3.80 -7.73 -15.45
CA ARG A 75 -4.10 -7.61 -16.89
C ARG A 75 -2.94 -7.00 -17.67
N VAL A 76 -2.27 -5.98 -17.13
CA VAL A 76 -1.08 -5.42 -17.76
C VAL A 76 0.06 -6.44 -17.81
N SER A 77 0.28 -7.18 -16.73
CA SER A 77 1.28 -8.26 -16.70
C SER A 77 0.95 -9.36 -17.72
N LEU A 78 -0.32 -9.74 -17.86
CA LEU A 78 -0.78 -10.72 -18.83
C LEU A 78 -0.56 -10.23 -20.26
N LEU A 79 -0.91 -8.96 -20.55
CA LEU A 79 -0.66 -8.34 -21.85
C LEU A 79 0.82 -8.37 -22.21
N ARG A 80 1.70 -7.99 -21.28
CA ARG A 80 3.16 -8.05 -21.46
C ARG A 80 3.60 -9.47 -21.81
N GLN A 81 3.16 -10.46 -21.04
CA GLN A 81 3.48 -11.87 -21.28
C GLN A 81 2.98 -12.37 -22.65
N THR A 82 1.77 -11.98 -23.05
CA THR A 82 1.20 -12.31 -24.37
C THR A 82 2.08 -11.74 -25.48
N ILE A 83 2.44 -10.45 -25.41
CA ILE A 83 3.29 -9.80 -26.43
C ILE A 83 4.68 -10.44 -26.50
N GLU A 84 5.30 -10.76 -25.36
CA GLU A 84 6.61 -11.43 -25.30
C GLU A 84 6.57 -12.83 -25.92
N LYS A 85 5.51 -13.59 -25.66
CA LYS A 85 5.29 -14.92 -26.25
C LYS A 85 5.05 -14.83 -27.76
N ASP A 86 4.32 -13.80 -28.21
CA ASP A 86 3.96 -13.56 -29.61
C ASP A 86 5.07 -12.85 -30.41
N GLY A 87 6.16 -12.43 -29.77
CA GLY A 87 7.34 -11.80 -30.37
C GLY A 87 8.06 -12.63 -31.45
N LYS A 88 7.59 -13.84 -31.74
CA LYS A 88 8.10 -14.72 -32.80
C LYS A 88 7.37 -14.58 -34.14
N ASN A 89 6.26 -13.84 -34.22
CA ASN A 89 5.45 -13.69 -35.45
C ASN A 89 5.46 -12.25 -36.01
N GLU A 90 5.60 -12.18 -37.34
CA GLU A 90 5.92 -11.02 -38.20
C GLU A 90 5.07 -9.75 -37.99
N ASN A 91 5.76 -8.60 -38.03
CA ASN A 91 5.32 -7.20 -38.26
C ASN A 91 4.15 -6.59 -37.45
N ARG A 92 3.33 -7.35 -36.72
CA ARG A 92 2.19 -6.83 -35.94
C ARG A 92 2.05 -7.52 -34.59
N LEU A 93 1.38 -6.85 -33.65
CA LEU A 93 0.92 -7.49 -32.42
C LEU A 93 -0.17 -8.51 -32.75
N SER A 94 -0.28 -9.57 -31.94
CA SER A 94 -1.32 -10.58 -32.12
C SER A 94 -2.71 -10.01 -31.85
N GLU A 95 -3.73 -10.68 -32.37
CA GLU A 95 -5.11 -10.33 -32.08
C GLU A 95 -5.41 -10.42 -30.56
N ALA A 96 -4.84 -11.41 -29.87
CA ALA A 96 -4.98 -11.54 -28.42
C ALA A 96 -4.41 -10.34 -27.67
N ALA A 97 -3.20 -9.86 -28.04
CA ALA A 97 -2.60 -8.69 -27.44
C ALA A 97 -3.44 -7.42 -27.70
N ASN A 98 -3.95 -7.24 -28.92
CA ASN A 98 -4.80 -6.10 -29.26
C ASN A 98 -6.10 -6.10 -28.43
N LEU A 99 -6.75 -7.26 -28.28
CA LEU A 99 -7.95 -7.41 -27.46
C LEU A 99 -7.66 -7.07 -25.99
N GLN A 100 -6.60 -7.62 -25.40
CA GLN A 100 -6.18 -7.33 -24.03
C GLN A 100 -5.88 -5.83 -23.82
N SER A 101 -5.26 -5.19 -24.81
CA SER A 101 -4.99 -3.75 -24.76
C SER A 101 -6.28 -2.91 -24.80
N MET A 102 -7.25 -3.30 -25.63
CA MET A 102 -8.57 -2.66 -25.66
C MET A 102 -9.36 -2.88 -24.36
N GLU A 103 -9.24 -4.05 -23.72
CA GLU A 103 -9.81 -4.30 -22.40
C GLU A 103 -9.22 -3.36 -21.34
N LEU A 104 -7.90 -3.13 -21.35
CA LEU A 104 -7.26 -2.16 -20.46
C LEU A 104 -7.73 -0.72 -20.71
N ALA A 105 -7.97 -0.35 -21.96
CA ALA A 105 -8.58 0.93 -22.30
C ALA A 105 -9.99 1.06 -21.70
N ALA A 106 -10.79 0.00 -21.76
CA ALA A 106 -12.13 -0.05 -21.17
C ALA A 106 -12.08 0.01 -19.63
N ARG A 107 -11.22 -0.79 -19.00
CA ARG A 107 -10.99 -0.75 -17.54
C ARG A 107 -10.48 0.60 -17.07
N SER A 108 -9.68 1.29 -17.88
CA SER A 108 -9.22 2.65 -17.55
C SER A 108 -10.38 3.62 -17.46
N ARG A 109 -11.43 3.47 -18.28
CA ARG A 109 -12.63 4.31 -18.20
C ARG A 109 -13.39 4.07 -16.89
N GLU A 110 -13.60 2.81 -16.53
CA GLU A 110 -14.21 2.43 -15.25
C GLU A 110 -13.42 3.02 -14.06
N MET A 111 -12.09 2.95 -14.10
CA MET A 111 -11.23 3.58 -13.08
C MET A 111 -11.46 5.10 -12.96
N LEU A 112 -11.64 5.79 -14.09
CA LEU A 112 -11.86 7.23 -14.14
C LEU A 112 -13.24 7.62 -13.60
N GLU A 113 -14.24 6.76 -13.78
CA GLU A 113 -15.64 6.97 -13.36
C GLU A 113 -15.84 6.63 -11.88
N GLU A 114 -15.36 5.45 -11.44
CA GLU A 114 -15.63 4.91 -10.11
C GLU A 114 -14.61 5.36 -9.04
N ASN A 115 -13.42 5.79 -9.47
CA ASN A 115 -12.31 6.17 -8.59
C ASN A 115 -12.03 5.13 -7.47
N PRO A 116 -11.43 3.97 -7.80
CA PRO A 116 -11.15 2.90 -6.84
C PRO A 116 -10.14 3.29 -5.74
N PHE A 117 -9.57 4.49 -5.79
CA PHE A 117 -8.65 5.03 -4.79
C PHE A 117 -9.35 5.85 -3.70
N GLN A 118 -10.63 6.18 -3.89
CA GLN A 118 -11.35 7.06 -2.99
C GLN A 118 -11.50 6.47 -1.60
N THR A 119 -11.84 5.18 -1.52
CA THR A 119 -12.06 4.47 -0.24
C THR A 119 -10.81 4.38 0.62
N ALA A 120 -9.63 4.34 -0.01
CA ALA A 120 -8.33 4.35 0.65
C ALA A 120 -7.85 5.76 1.03
N GLY A 121 -8.57 6.83 0.66
CA GLY A 121 -8.08 8.21 0.78
C GLY A 121 -6.94 8.54 -0.18
N LEU A 122 -6.75 7.74 -1.24
CA LEU A 122 -5.67 7.83 -2.20
C LEU A 122 -6.09 8.47 -3.53
N SER A 123 -7.18 9.25 -3.58
CA SER A 123 -7.64 9.93 -4.81
C SER A 123 -6.55 10.77 -5.50
N LYS A 124 -5.57 11.28 -4.73
CA LYS A 124 -4.40 11.98 -5.29
C LYS A 124 -3.55 11.09 -6.21
N ASN A 125 -3.51 9.77 -5.98
CA ASN A 125 -2.83 8.83 -6.86
C ASN A 125 -3.53 8.76 -8.20
N LEU A 126 -4.86 8.69 -8.24
CA LEU A 126 -5.61 8.73 -9.51
C LEU A 126 -5.34 10.02 -10.29
N GLU A 127 -5.32 11.18 -9.61
CA GLU A 127 -4.98 12.45 -10.27
C GLU A 127 -3.55 12.46 -10.82
N LYS A 128 -2.59 11.87 -10.11
CA LYS A 128 -1.22 11.68 -10.62
C LYS A 128 -1.18 10.75 -11.84
N ILE A 129 -1.89 9.63 -11.80
CA ILE A 129 -1.97 8.67 -12.92
C ILE A 129 -2.56 9.39 -14.15
N LYS A 130 -3.69 10.08 -13.99
CA LYS A 130 -4.33 10.89 -15.05
C LYS A 130 -3.35 11.88 -15.67
N GLY A 131 -2.65 12.64 -14.84
CA GLY A 131 -1.63 13.59 -15.27
C GLY A 131 -0.48 12.92 -16.03
N ARG A 132 0.07 11.84 -15.48
CA ARG A 132 1.21 11.08 -16.05
C ARG A 132 0.88 10.47 -17.41
N ILE A 133 -0.30 9.86 -17.56
CA ILE A 133 -0.72 9.28 -18.84
C ILE A 133 -0.94 10.38 -19.88
N ARG A 134 -1.64 11.46 -19.52
CA ARG A 134 -1.87 12.58 -20.44
C ARG A 134 -0.57 13.24 -20.88
N GLU A 135 0.37 13.42 -19.96
CA GLU A 135 1.70 13.98 -20.23
C GLU A 135 2.50 13.08 -21.18
N TYR A 136 2.55 11.78 -20.91
CA TYR A 136 3.24 10.80 -21.75
C TYR A 136 2.71 10.84 -23.19
N VAL A 137 1.39 10.79 -23.34
CA VAL A 137 0.76 10.82 -24.67
C VAL A 137 1.00 12.15 -25.39
N ARG A 138 1.00 13.29 -24.67
CA ARG A 138 1.35 14.58 -25.27
C ARG A 138 2.78 14.59 -25.79
N GLN A 139 3.72 14.01 -25.05
CA GLN A 139 5.13 13.93 -25.47
C GLN A 139 5.32 13.03 -26.69
N GLU A 140 4.59 11.92 -26.77
CA GLU A 140 4.68 10.97 -27.88
C GLU A 140 4.01 11.51 -29.16
N THR A 141 2.86 12.18 -29.03
CA THR A 141 2.06 12.65 -30.18
C THR A 141 2.35 14.09 -30.61
N GLY A 142 2.89 14.91 -29.71
CA GLY A 142 2.95 16.36 -29.86
C GLY A 142 1.59 17.06 -29.78
N GLN A 143 0.50 16.35 -29.49
CA GLN A 143 -0.85 16.89 -29.43
C GLN A 143 -1.36 16.97 -27.99
N GLU A 144 -2.04 18.06 -27.67
CA GLU A 144 -2.71 18.20 -26.38
C GLU A 144 -4.04 17.44 -26.40
N ILE A 145 -4.21 16.49 -25.47
CA ILE A 145 -5.44 15.71 -25.30
C ILE A 145 -6.16 16.20 -24.04
N GLU A 146 -7.30 16.87 -24.21
CA GLU A 146 -8.06 17.42 -23.08
C GLU A 146 -8.72 16.33 -22.23
N SER A 147 -9.22 15.27 -22.86
CA SER A 147 -9.96 14.19 -22.17
C SER A 147 -9.01 13.11 -21.63
N TYR A 148 -9.06 12.86 -20.33
CA TYR A 148 -8.33 11.74 -19.73
C TYR A 148 -8.75 10.40 -20.33
N SER A 149 -10.04 10.19 -20.59
CA SER A 149 -10.54 8.95 -21.23
C SER A 149 -9.92 8.75 -22.61
N ALA A 150 -9.77 9.83 -23.39
CA ALA A 150 -9.09 9.79 -24.69
C ALA A 150 -7.59 9.53 -24.55
N ALA A 151 -6.93 10.13 -23.56
CA ALA A 151 -5.50 9.91 -23.29
C ALA A 151 -5.21 8.45 -22.91
N PHE A 152 -6.02 7.86 -22.03
CA PHE A 152 -5.91 6.44 -21.68
C PHE A 152 -6.21 5.53 -22.86
N TYR A 153 -7.24 5.84 -23.65
CA TYR A 153 -7.54 5.09 -24.86
C TYR A 153 -6.33 5.09 -25.81
N TYR A 154 -5.75 6.27 -26.06
CA TYR A 154 -4.56 6.39 -26.90
C TYR A 154 -3.36 5.65 -26.32
N PHE A 155 -3.10 5.77 -25.01
CA PHE A 155 -2.00 5.07 -24.33
C PHE A 155 -2.08 3.55 -24.47
N TRP A 156 -3.30 2.98 -24.48
CA TRP A 156 -3.52 1.56 -24.70
C TRP A 156 -3.67 1.16 -26.17
N GLN A 157 -3.51 2.07 -27.13
CA GLN A 157 -3.36 1.69 -28.54
C GLN A 157 -1.92 1.26 -28.82
N LEU A 158 -1.61 0.00 -28.51
CA LEU A 158 -0.26 -0.53 -28.67
C LEU A 158 -0.01 -1.04 -30.10
N ASP A 159 1.22 -0.86 -30.55
CA ASP A 159 1.76 -1.46 -31.76
C ASP A 159 3.22 -1.92 -31.54
N ARG A 160 3.83 -2.51 -32.56
CA ARG A 160 5.21 -3.04 -32.47
C ARG A 160 6.26 -1.98 -32.18
N SER A 161 6.00 -0.72 -32.51
CA SER A 161 6.95 0.39 -32.33
C SER A 161 6.89 1.03 -30.95
N ASN A 162 5.73 0.96 -30.26
CA ASN A 162 5.51 1.69 -29.01
C ASN A 162 5.27 0.81 -27.77
N TYR A 163 4.95 -0.49 -27.93
CA TYR A 163 4.47 -1.29 -26.81
C TYR A 163 5.48 -1.38 -25.67
N GLN A 164 6.78 -1.46 -25.99
CA GLN A 164 7.83 -1.63 -25.00
C GLN A 164 7.95 -0.38 -24.13
N ASP A 165 8.11 0.79 -24.74
CA ASP A 165 8.24 2.06 -24.04
C ASP A 165 7.00 2.36 -23.17
N ARG A 166 5.79 2.09 -23.69
CA ARG A 166 4.55 2.31 -22.96
C ARG A 166 4.37 1.36 -21.78
N LEU A 167 4.65 0.07 -21.96
CA LEU A 167 4.56 -0.90 -20.87
C LEU A 167 5.64 -0.64 -19.80
N ASP A 168 6.84 -0.21 -20.18
CA ASP A 168 7.91 0.11 -19.24
C ASP A 168 7.63 1.43 -18.50
N TYR A 169 7.07 2.42 -19.18
CA TYR A 169 6.55 3.62 -18.54
C TYR A 169 5.43 3.28 -17.56
N PHE A 170 4.50 2.42 -17.95
CA PHE A 170 3.44 1.97 -17.04
C PHE A 170 4.03 1.31 -15.79
N GLN A 171 4.97 0.38 -15.95
CA GLN A 171 5.57 -0.34 -14.83
C GLN A 171 6.34 0.57 -13.88
N SER A 172 7.03 1.59 -14.40
CA SER A 172 7.87 2.50 -13.61
C SER A 172 7.10 3.67 -13.00
N GLU A 173 6.14 4.24 -13.72
CA GLU A 173 5.48 5.49 -13.34
C GLU A 173 4.01 5.33 -12.95
N ILE A 174 3.34 4.25 -13.34
CA ILE A 174 1.90 4.08 -13.10
C ILE A 174 1.63 2.99 -12.06
N ALA A 175 2.23 1.81 -12.24
CA ALA A 175 2.03 0.66 -11.37
C ALA A 175 2.29 0.97 -9.88
N PRO A 176 3.34 1.73 -9.48
CA PRO A 176 3.58 2.01 -8.06
C PRO A 176 2.46 2.82 -7.39
N LEU A 177 1.72 3.62 -8.15
CA LEU A 177 0.59 4.39 -7.63
C LEU A 177 -0.65 3.51 -7.40
N MET A 178 -0.74 2.39 -8.12
CA MET A 178 -1.80 1.38 -8.03
C MET A 178 -1.50 0.32 -6.96
N GLU A 179 -0.25 -0.14 -6.86
CA GLU A 179 0.19 -1.18 -5.92
C GLU A 179 -0.05 -0.80 -4.46
N VAL A 180 0.15 0.47 -4.12
CA VAL A 180 -0.09 0.96 -2.74
C VAL A 180 -1.57 1.14 -2.40
N ASN A 181 -2.47 1.02 -3.38
CA ASN A 181 -3.90 1.12 -3.15
C ASN A 181 -4.41 -0.08 -2.37
N TYR A 182 -5.42 0.13 -1.53
CA TYR A 182 -5.94 -0.91 -0.66
C TYR A 182 -7.44 -0.74 -0.43
N PHE A 183 -8.08 -1.82 -0.01
CA PHE A 183 -9.44 -1.79 0.52
C PHE A 183 -9.39 -1.97 2.04
N ARG A 184 -10.22 -1.23 2.78
CA ARG A 184 -10.30 -1.36 4.23
C ARG A 184 -11.72 -1.72 4.63
N HIS A 185 -11.86 -2.87 5.27
CA HIS A 185 -13.12 -3.39 5.76
C HIS A 185 -13.73 -2.48 6.83
N ARG A 186 -15.06 -2.45 6.85
CA ARG A 186 -15.85 -1.86 7.92
C ARG A 186 -16.50 -2.97 8.73
N ASP A 187 -16.58 -2.76 10.03
CA ASP A 187 -17.28 -3.62 10.97
C ASP A 187 -18.80 -3.37 10.91
N ILE A 188 -19.58 -4.17 11.64
CA ILE A 188 -21.05 -4.09 11.74
C ILE A 188 -21.50 -2.70 12.20
N ASP A 189 -20.70 -2.04 13.04
CA ASP A 189 -20.98 -0.69 13.55
C ASP A 189 -20.65 0.43 12.54
N GLY A 190 -20.13 0.09 11.35
CA GLY A 190 -19.82 1.03 10.27
C GLY A 190 -18.44 1.68 10.35
N ASP A 191 -17.75 1.51 11.47
CA ASP A 191 -16.36 1.91 11.68
C ASP A 191 -15.39 0.98 10.93
N PHE A 192 -14.19 1.46 10.66
CA PHE A 192 -13.17 0.60 10.07
C PHE A 192 -12.69 -0.46 11.05
N VAL A 193 -12.50 -1.68 10.55
CA VAL A 193 -11.91 -2.78 11.32
C VAL A 193 -10.58 -2.32 11.95
N ASN A 194 -10.45 -2.53 13.26
CA ASN A 194 -9.26 -2.20 14.01
C ASN A 194 -9.10 -3.16 15.20
N LEU A 195 -8.33 -4.22 14.99
CA LEU A 195 -8.03 -5.25 15.99
C LEU A 195 -6.78 -4.91 16.81
N TYR A 196 -6.12 -3.76 16.55
CA TYR A 196 -4.90 -3.37 17.26
C TYR A 196 -5.13 -3.26 18.77
N TRP A 197 -6.20 -2.57 19.18
CA TRP A 197 -6.49 -2.36 20.59
C TRP A 197 -6.73 -3.68 21.34
N SER A 198 -7.54 -4.58 20.77
CA SER A 198 -7.87 -5.86 21.40
C SER A 198 -6.71 -6.87 21.39
N THR A 199 -5.86 -6.85 20.34
CA THR A 199 -4.80 -7.85 20.16
C THR A 199 -3.48 -7.42 20.79
N ILE A 200 -3.14 -6.14 20.69
CA ILE A 200 -1.82 -5.62 21.08
C ILE A 200 -1.92 -4.82 22.37
N ASP A 201 -2.85 -3.86 22.47
CA ASP A 201 -2.88 -2.91 23.60
C ASP A 201 -3.47 -3.52 24.88
N LEU A 202 -4.52 -4.34 24.75
CA LEU A 202 -5.21 -4.98 25.88
C LEU A 202 -4.28 -5.80 26.79
N PRO A 203 -3.34 -6.64 26.29
CA PRO A 203 -2.34 -7.29 27.13
C PRO A 203 -1.50 -6.34 27.99
N PHE A 204 -1.07 -5.20 27.44
CA PHE A 204 -0.34 -4.20 28.21
C PHE A 204 -1.22 -3.56 29.28
N LEU A 205 -2.46 -3.22 28.94
CA LEU A 205 -3.41 -2.66 29.90
C LEU A 205 -3.65 -3.61 31.07
N ILE A 206 -3.90 -4.90 30.80
CA ILE A 206 -4.08 -5.93 31.84
C ILE A 206 -2.81 -6.05 32.70
N PHE A 207 -1.64 -6.06 32.07
CA PHE A 207 -0.36 -6.11 32.77
C PHE A 207 -0.19 -4.92 33.72
N PHE A 208 -0.37 -3.68 33.24
CA PHE A 208 -0.23 -2.48 34.08
C PHE A 208 -1.28 -2.40 35.19
N LEU A 209 -2.54 -2.77 34.91
CA LEU A 209 -3.58 -2.83 35.93
C LEU A 209 -3.26 -3.85 37.02
N SER A 210 -2.75 -5.03 36.64
CA SER A 210 -2.35 -6.06 37.60
C SER A 210 -1.20 -5.59 38.49
N GLU A 211 -0.21 -4.90 37.91
CA GLU A 211 0.93 -4.37 38.65
C GLU A 211 0.51 -3.28 39.63
N PHE A 212 -0.38 -2.38 39.18
CA PHE A 212 -0.95 -1.34 40.03
C PHE A 212 -1.72 -1.94 41.22
N ALA A 213 -2.51 -3.00 40.99
CA ALA A 213 -3.29 -3.65 42.03
C ALA A 213 -2.45 -4.44 43.06
N ILE A 214 -1.23 -4.89 42.69
CA ILE A 214 -0.34 -5.63 43.59
C ILE A 214 0.55 -4.69 44.42
N ARG A 215 0.94 -3.55 43.85
CA ARG A 215 1.84 -2.58 44.50
C ARG A 215 1.13 -1.54 45.36
N PHE A 216 -0.18 -1.37 45.21
CA PHE A 216 -1.00 -0.45 45.98
C PHE A 216 -1.83 -1.21 47.02
#